data_AF-A0A7S1EDQ1-F1
#
_entry.id   AF-A0A7S1EDQ1-F1
#
_cell.length_a   1.000
_cell.length_b   1.000
_cell.length_c   1.000
_cell.angle_alpha   90.00
_cell.angle_beta   90.00
_cell.angle_gamma   90.00
#
_symmetry.space_group_name_H-M   'P 1'
#
loop_
_entity.id
_entity.type
_entity.pdbx_description
1 polymer ?
#
loop_
_entity_poly.entity_id
_entity_poly.type
_entity_poly.pdbx_seq_one_letter_code
_entity_poly.pdbx_strand_id
1 'polypeptide(L)'
;GDSNAKKSSYTLRALKEEQRKAEKARLEQLKTKVEQVLSENPKLAALGGQIRLDMTKEGLRIQIVDEGNRPMFDSGSAVVKPYMRELLRELGSVLTEVPNRLTVEGHTDAQPFPGGDKGYSNWELSADRANASRRELVAGGLSEARMLRVQGLAARKL
;
A
#
# COMPACT_ATOMS: atom_id res chain seq x y z
N GLY A 1 47.49 -8.65 3.99
CA GLY A 1 46.38 -8.84 3.03
C GLY A 1 45.07 -9.19 3.71
N ASP A 2 45.04 -10.29 4.47
CA ASP A 2 43.80 -10.95 4.89
C ASP A 2 43.04 -10.29 6.08
N SER A 3 43.75 -9.55 6.93
CA SER A 3 43.20 -8.88 8.12
C SER A 3 42.39 -7.61 7.81
N ASN A 4 42.70 -6.92 6.69
CA ASN A 4 42.02 -5.69 6.30
C ASN A 4 40.66 -5.99 5.62
N ALA A 5 40.59 -7.05 4.82
CA ALA A 5 39.37 -7.51 4.17
C ALA A 5 38.30 -7.98 5.18
N LYS A 6 38.71 -8.69 6.24
CA LYS A 6 37.80 -9.14 7.32
C LYS A 6 37.24 -7.96 8.14
N LYS A 7 38.06 -6.96 8.46
CA LYS A 7 37.63 -5.74 9.17
C LYS A 7 36.63 -4.92 8.34
N SER A 8 36.90 -4.72 7.05
CA SER A 8 36.00 -4.02 6.13
C SER A 8 34.63 -4.72 6.01
N SER A 9 34.61 -6.05 5.89
CA SER A 9 33.38 -6.86 5.86
C SER A 9 32.57 -6.76 7.15
N TYR A 10 33.23 -6.76 8.31
CA TYR A 10 32.57 -6.59 9.61
C TYR A 10 31.92 -5.20 9.74
N THR A 11 32.64 -4.14 9.38
CA THR A 11 32.12 -2.77 9.40
C THR A 11 30.91 -2.61 8.48
N LEU A 12 30.96 -3.18 7.26
CA LEU A 12 29.83 -3.16 6.33
C LEU A 12 28.59 -3.87 6.87
N ARG A 13 28.76 -4.98 7.58
CA ARG A 13 27.64 -5.71 8.22
C ARG A 13 27.02 -4.91 9.35
N ALA A 14 27.84 -4.32 10.23
CA ALA A 14 27.36 -3.50 11.33
C ALA A 14 26.57 -2.27 10.83
N LEU A 15 27.08 -1.57 9.80
CA LEU A 15 26.40 -0.44 9.18
C LEU A 15 25.05 -0.84 8.56
N LYS A 16 24.98 -1.98 7.85
CA LYS A 16 23.72 -2.49 7.29
C LYS A 16 22.69 -2.82 8.35
N GLU A 17 23.12 -3.41 9.47
CA GLU A 17 22.23 -3.74 10.59
C GLU A 17 21.70 -2.49 11.28
N GLU A 18 22.54 -1.48 11.48
CA GLU A 18 22.13 -0.18 12.03
C GLU A 18 21.12 0.51 11.11
N GLN A 19 21.41 0.58 9.80
CA GLN A 19 20.48 1.11 8.80
C GLN A 19 19.14 0.37 8.81
N ARG A 20 19.16 -0.97 8.89
CA ARG A 20 17.94 -1.78 8.95
C ARG A 20 17.12 -1.50 10.20
N LYS A 21 17.78 -1.32 11.36
CA LYS A 21 17.11 -0.96 12.62
C LYS A 21 16.50 0.43 12.56
N ALA A 22 17.24 1.42 12.07
CA ALA A 22 16.76 2.79 11.90
C ALA A 22 15.57 2.84 10.94
N GLU A 23 15.65 2.09 9.84
CA GLU A 23 14.57 2.00 8.87
C GLU A 23 13.32 1.34 9.44
N LYS A 24 13.48 0.23 10.18
CA LYS A 24 12.37 -0.40 10.90
C LYS A 24 11.71 0.59 11.85
N ALA A 25 12.48 1.32 12.66
CA ALA A 25 11.94 2.30 13.61
C ALA A 25 11.14 3.41 12.90
N ARG A 26 11.61 3.89 11.75
CA ARG A 26 10.88 4.87 10.92
C ARG A 26 9.55 4.31 10.41
N LEU A 27 9.52 3.05 9.96
CA LEU A 27 8.29 2.42 9.48
C LEU A 27 7.29 2.13 10.61
N GLU A 28 7.76 1.82 11.82
CA GLU A 28 6.87 1.70 13.00
C GLU A 28 6.26 3.07 13.36
N GLN A 29 7.04 4.15 13.32
CA GLN A 29 6.52 5.51 13.52
C GLN A 29 5.48 5.87 12.46
N LEU A 30 5.75 5.56 11.19
CA LEU A 30 4.80 5.76 10.10
C LEU A 30 3.51 4.95 10.34
N LYS A 31 3.61 3.69 10.80
CA LYS A 31 2.45 2.87 11.14
C LYS A 31 1.59 3.56 12.20
N THR A 32 2.19 3.99 13.31
CA THR A 32 1.47 4.70 14.38
C THR A 32 0.82 5.99 13.87
N LYS A 33 1.50 6.72 12.97
CA LYS A 33 0.95 7.94 12.38
C LYS A 33 -0.27 7.65 11.50
N VAL A 34 -0.22 6.58 10.70
CA VAL A 34 -1.38 6.13 9.92
C VAL A 34 -2.54 5.75 10.84
N GLU A 35 -2.28 4.98 11.91
CA GLU A 35 -3.31 4.63 12.91
C GLU A 35 -3.95 5.88 13.54
N GLN A 36 -3.13 6.88 13.88
CA GLN A 36 -3.59 8.14 14.43
C GLN A 36 -4.53 8.87 13.45
N VAL A 37 -4.09 9.07 12.19
CA VAL A 37 -4.90 9.74 11.15
C VAL A 37 -6.23 9.03 10.91
N LEU A 38 -6.23 7.69 10.90
CA LEU A 38 -7.44 6.89 10.76
C LEU A 38 -8.40 7.08 11.94
N SER A 39 -7.88 7.18 13.18
CA SER A 39 -8.71 7.36 14.37
C SER A 39 -9.22 8.79 14.57
N GLU A 40 -8.45 9.79 14.16
CA GLU A 40 -8.79 11.22 14.34
C GLU A 40 -9.80 11.72 13.31
N ASN A 41 -9.89 11.10 12.12
CA ASN A 41 -10.92 11.43 11.14
C ASN A 41 -12.15 10.51 11.33
N PRO A 42 -13.31 11.01 11.78
CA PRO A 42 -14.48 10.17 12.06
C PRO A 42 -14.96 9.34 10.85
N LYS A 43 -14.79 9.85 9.63
CA LYS A 43 -15.19 9.13 8.41
C LYS A 43 -14.24 7.96 8.12
N LEU A 44 -12.95 8.12 8.42
CA LEU A 44 -11.94 7.07 8.24
C LEU A 44 -11.96 6.07 9.40
N ALA A 45 -12.27 6.52 10.62
CA ALA A 45 -12.46 5.65 11.76
C ALA A 45 -13.58 4.63 11.51
N ALA A 46 -14.64 5.04 10.79
CA ALA A 46 -15.71 4.15 10.35
C ALA A 46 -15.24 3.07 9.35
N LEU A 47 -14.05 3.19 8.76
CA LEU A 47 -13.40 2.21 7.89
C LEU A 47 -12.40 1.32 8.64
N GLY A 48 -12.25 1.45 9.97
CA GLY A 48 -11.19 0.78 10.73
C GLY A 48 -11.14 -0.74 10.56
N GLY A 49 -12.30 -1.42 10.40
CA GLY A 49 -12.34 -2.86 10.12
C GLY A 49 -11.79 -3.24 8.73
N GLN A 50 -11.84 -2.30 7.78
CA GLN A 50 -11.42 -2.49 6.39
C GLN A 50 -9.95 -2.16 6.14
N ILE A 51 -9.22 -1.69 7.16
CA ILE A 51 -7.82 -1.29 7.02
C ILE A 51 -6.96 -2.11 7.96
N ARG A 52 -5.93 -2.79 7.42
CA ARG A 52 -4.99 -3.59 8.20
C ARG A 52 -3.56 -3.11 7.97
N LEU A 53 -2.80 -2.99 9.05
CA LEU A 53 -1.45 -2.46 9.06
C LEU A 53 -0.47 -3.48 9.65
N ASP A 54 0.35 -4.08 8.79
CA ASP A 54 1.23 -5.18 9.15
C ASP A 54 2.70 -4.84 8.88
N MET A 55 3.56 -5.09 9.86
CA MET A 55 5.01 -5.02 9.66
C MET A 55 5.50 -6.33 9.06
N THR A 56 6.06 -6.25 7.86
CA THR A 56 6.55 -7.39 7.08
C THR A 56 8.06 -7.35 6.92
N LYS A 57 8.65 -8.38 6.30
CA LYS A 57 10.09 -8.38 5.98
C LYS A 57 10.43 -7.32 4.93
N GLU A 58 9.46 -6.97 4.08
CA GLU A 58 9.56 -6.01 3.00
C GLU A 58 9.27 -4.57 3.45
N GLY A 59 8.72 -4.37 4.65
CA GLY A 59 8.38 -3.06 5.21
C GLY A 59 6.96 -3.00 5.79
N LEU A 60 6.37 -1.81 5.87
CA LEU A 60 4.99 -1.62 6.29
C LEU A 60 4.02 -1.98 5.15
N ARG A 61 3.09 -2.90 5.42
CA ARG A 61 2.00 -3.26 4.52
C ARG A 61 0.71 -2.60 4.99
N ILE A 62 0.05 -1.89 4.08
CA ILE A 62 -1.26 -1.27 4.29
C ILE A 62 -2.26 -2.01 3.39
N GLN A 63 -3.20 -2.72 3.99
CA GLN A 63 -4.23 -3.46 3.26
C GLN A 63 -5.56 -2.74 3.43
N ILE A 64 -6.25 -2.51 2.31
CA ILE A 64 -7.59 -1.94 2.29
C ILE A 64 -8.50 -2.99 1.66
N VAL A 65 -9.44 -3.52 2.44
CA VAL A 65 -10.29 -4.64 2.03
C VAL A 65 -11.72 -4.17 1.81
N ASP A 66 -12.33 -4.70 0.74
CA ASP A 66 -13.77 -4.64 0.57
C ASP A 66 -14.39 -5.63 1.57
N GLU A 67 -14.95 -5.12 2.67
CA GLU A 67 -15.59 -5.96 3.69
C GLU A 67 -17.03 -5.49 3.93
N GLY A 68 -17.96 -6.45 3.96
CA GLY A 68 -19.38 -6.21 4.15
C GLY A 68 -20.05 -5.42 3.01
N ASN A 69 -21.00 -4.54 3.36
CA ASN A 69 -21.80 -3.75 2.41
C ASN A 69 -21.18 -2.37 2.10
N ARG A 70 -19.85 -2.24 2.15
CA ARG A 70 -19.12 -0.98 1.93
C ARG A 70 -17.93 -1.18 0.97
N PRO A 71 -18.19 -1.27 -0.36
CA PRO A 71 -17.15 -1.53 -1.36
C PRO A 71 -16.30 -0.29 -1.65
N MET A 72 -14.97 -0.40 -1.74
CA MET A 72 -14.07 0.73 -2.03
C MET A 72 -14.19 1.27 -3.45
N PHE A 73 -14.76 0.47 -4.35
CA PHE A 73 -14.97 0.79 -5.75
C PHE A 73 -16.43 0.59 -6.14
N ASP A 74 -16.86 1.23 -7.22
CA ASP A 74 -18.11 0.86 -7.89
C ASP A 74 -18.04 -0.59 -8.40
N SER A 75 -19.19 -1.28 -8.40
CA SER A 75 -19.27 -2.67 -8.82
C SER A 75 -18.79 -2.84 -10.27
N GLY A 76 -17.91 -3.81 -10.51
CA GLY A 76 -17.31 -4.04 -11.83
C GLY A 76 -16.50 -2.87 -12.38
N SER A 77 -16.08 -1.93 -11.53
CA SER A 77 -15.44 -0.68 -11.96
C SER A 77 -14.18 -0.37 -11.15
N ALA A 78 -13.31 0.45 -11.74
CA ALA A 78 -12.14 1.05 -11.10
C ALA A 78 -12.42 2.47 -10.57
N VAL A 79 -13.67 2.92 -10.61
CA VAL A 79 -14.09 4.19 -9.99
C VAL A 79 -14.11 4.03 -8.48
N VAL A 80 -13.24 4.77 -7.80
CA VAL A 80 -13.17 4.81 -6.33
C VAL A 80 -14.40 5.48 -5.72
N LYS A 81 -14.90 4.93 -4.62
CA LYS A 81 -15.93 5.59 -3.81
C LYS A 81 -15.36 6.84 -3.12
N PRO A 82 -16.22 7.82 -2.74
CA PRO A 82 -15.77 9.05 -2.08
C PRO A 82 -14.94 8.82 -0.80
N TYR A 83 -15.31 7.84 0.02
CA TYR A 83 -14.56 7.51 1.24
C TYR A 83 -13.20 6.84 0.96
N MET A 84 -13.11 6.00 -0.08
CA MET A 84 -11.84 5.41 -0.51
C MET A 84 -10.91 6.51 -1.05
N ARG A 85 -11.45 7.46 -1.81
CA ARG A 85 -10.71 8.63 -2.28
C ARG A 85 -10.15 9.46 -1.11
N GLU A 86 -10.99 9.77 -0.13
CA GLU A 86 -10.57 10.53 1.07
C GLU A 86 -9.46 9.78 1.81
N LEU A 87 -9.64 8.47 2.05
CA LEU A 87 -8.64 7.61 2.67
C LEU A 87 -7.30 7.64 1.92
N LEU A 88 -7.31 7.39 0.62
CA LEU A 88 -6.08 7.33 -0.18
C LEU A 88 -5.34 8.66 -0.24
N ARG A 89 -6.06 9.79 -0.20
CA ARG A 89 -5.41 11.11 -0.18
C ARG A 89 -4.76 11.41 1.16
N GLU A 90 -5.42 11.06 2.26
CA GLU A 90 -4.83 11.17 3.60
C GLU A 90 -3.60 10.27 3.74
N LEU A 91 -3.68 9.02 3.27
CA LEU A 91 -2.52 8.14 3.20
C LEU A 91 -1.40 8.74 2.33
N GLY A 92 -1.75 9.29 1.17
CA GLY A 92 -0.80 9.95 0.26
C GLY A 92 0.01 11.03 0.95
N SER A 93 -0.65 11.86 1.77
CA SER A 93 -0.02 12.90 2.58
C SER A 93 0.92 12.32 3.65
N VAL A 94 0.45 11.37 4.46
CA VAL A 94 1.26 10.73 5.53
C VAL A 94 2.48 10.01 4.97
N LEU A 95 2.35 9.36 3.81
CA LEU A 95 3.44 8.61 3.17
C LEU A 95 4.58 9.50 2.65
N THR A 96 4.39 10.82 2.60
CA THR A 96 5.46 11.79 2.27
C THR A 96 6.52 11.91 3.37
N GLU A 97 6.19 11.55 4.62
CA GLU A 97 7.09 11.70 5.78
C GLU A 97 8.29 10.74 5.75
N VAL A 98 8.23 9.69 4.93
CA VAL A 98 9.32 8.73 4.74
C VAL A 98 9.82 8.78 3.30
N PRO A 99 11.08 8.40 3.00
CA PRO A 99 11.62 8.39 1.64
C PRO A 99 11.36 7.10 0.83
N ASN A 100 10.70 6.10 1.43
CA ASN A 100 10.55 4.75 0.90
C ASN A 100 9.77 4.67 -0.41
N ARG A 101 10.18 3.83 -1.37
CA ARG A 101 9.34 3.60 -2.55
C ARG A 101 8.14 2.70 -2.24
N LEU A 102 7.08 2.83 -3.03
CA LEU A 102 5.80 2.15 -2.83
C LEU A 102 5.50 1.16 -3.95
N THR A 103 4.92 0.02 -3.57
CA THR A 103 4.26 -0.90 -4.49
C THR A 103 2.76 -0.87 -4.21
N VAL A 104 1.94 -0.71 -5.25
CA VAL A 104 0.48 -0.75 -5.14
C VAL A 104 -0.03 -2.00 -5.83
N GLU A 105 -0.73 -2.85 -5.09
CA GLU A 105 -1.28 -4.11 -5.59
C GLU A 105 -2.81 -4.04 -5.54
N GLY A 106 -3.44 -4.40 -6.65
CA GLY A 106 -4.89 -4.52 -6.76
C GLY A 106 -5.31 -5.98 -6.73
N HIS A 107 -6.33 -6.26 -5.93
CA HIS A 107 -7.03 -7.54 -5.90
C HIS A 107 -8.50 -7.29 -6.21
N THR A 108 -9.14 -8.26 -6.85
CA THR A 108 -10.60 -8.30 -6.99
C THR A 108 -11.15 -9.50 -6.24
N ASP A 109 -12.45 -9.48 -5.98
CA ASP A 109 -13.16 -10.65 -5.52
C ASP A 109 -13.21 -11.73 -6.62
N ALA A 110 -13.52 -12.95 -6.21
CA ALA A 110 -13.58 -14.12 -7.10
C ALA A 110 -14.88 -14.18 -7.93
N GLN A 111 -15.78 -13.19 -7.78
CA GLN A 111 -16.98 -13.15 -8.60
C GLN A 111 -16.57 -12.95 -10.06
N PRO A 112 -17.09 -13.77 -10.99
CA PRO A 112 -16.79 -13.62 -12.39
C PRO A 112 -17.23 -12.23 -12.86
N PHE A 113 -16.31 -11.50 -13.50
CA PHE A 113 -16.68 -10.27 -14.19
C PHE A 113 -17.74 -10.60 -15.26
N PRO A 114 -18.90 -9.91 -15.29
CA PRO A 114 -19.91 -10.15 -16.32
C PRO A 114 -19.33 -9.88 -17.71
N GLY A 115 -19.17 -10.92 -18.53
CA GLY A 115 -18.57 -10.82 -19.87
C GLY A 115 -17.12 -11.33 -20.00
N GLY A 116 -16.61 -12.06 -19.00
CA GLY A 116 -15.23 -12.57 -18.88
C GLY A 116 -14.65 -13.38 -20.05
N ASP A 117 -15.45 -13.73 -21.07
CA ASP A 117 -15.00 -14.47 -22.25
C ASP A 117 -14.60 -13.58 -23.45
N LYS A 118 -14.74 -12.24 -23.36
CA LYS A 118 -14.50 -11.32 -24.50
C LYS A 118 -13.51 -10.17 -24.27
N GLY A 119 -12.65 -10.25 -23.24
CA GLY A 119 -11.41 -9.47 -23.17
C GLY A 119 -11.18 -8.60 -21.94
N TYR A 120 -12.21 -8.29 -21.14
CA TYR A 120 -12.03 -7.61 -19.86
C TYR A 120 -12.41 -8.55 -18.71
N SER A 121 -11.48 -8.74 -17.79
CA SER A 121 -11.57 -9.72 -16.71
C SER A 121 -11.10 -9.12 -15.39
N ASN A 122 -11.05 -9.96 -14.35
CA ASN A 122 -10.48 -9.59 -13.06
C ASN A 122 -8.99 -9.21 -13.15
N TRP A 123 -8.27 -9.65 -14.19
CA TRP A 123 -6.90 -9.18 -14.45
C TRP A 123 -6.87 -7.68 -14.72
N GLU A 124 -7.62 -7.22 -15.73
CA GLU A 124 -7.71 -5.81 -16.10
C GLU A 124 -8.27 -4.98 -14.95
N LEU A 125 -9.36 -5.45 -14.34
CA LEU A 125 -10.00 -4.74 -13.23
C LEU A 125 -9.06 -4.54 -12.03
N SER A 126 -8.29 -5.57 -11.67
CA SER A 126 -7.33 -5.48 -10.56
C SER A 126 -6.23 -4.46 -10.86
N ALA A 127 -5.69 -4.44 -12.08
CA ALA A 127 -4.67 -3.49 -12.49
C ALA A 127 -5.22 -2.04 -12.56
N ASP A 128 -6.45 -1.87 -13.04
CA ASP A 128 -7.11 -0.57 -13.11
C ASP A 128 -7.42 -0.01 -11.74
N ARG A 129 -7.88 -0.85 -10.79
CA ARG A 129 -8.08 -0.46 -9.39
C ARG A 129 -6.76 -0.07 -8.72
N ALA A 130 -5.68 -0.82 -8.95
CA ALA A 130 -4.36 -0.45 -8.45
C ALA A 130 -3.91 0.92 -8.98
N ASN A 131 -4.14 1.19 -10.26
CA ASN A 131 -3.84 2.49 -10.87
C ASN A 131 -4.76 3.62 -10.40
N ALA A 132 -6.04 3.36 -10.14
CA ALA A 132 -6.94 4.33 -9.52
C ALA A 132 -6.45 4.71 -8.13
N SER A 133 -6.07 3.72 -7.32
CA SER A 133 -5.50 3.97 -5.99
C SER A 133 -4.22 4.78 -6.07
N ARG A 134 -3.31 4.44 -7.00
CA ARG A 134 -2.08 5.20 -7.27
C ARG A 134 -2.38 6.68 -7.56
N ARG A 135 -3.36 6.97 -8.42
CA ARG A 135 -3.71 8.36 -8.79
C ARG A 135 -4.20 9.15 -7.58
N GLU A 136 -5.00 8.55 -6.71
CA GLU A 136 -5.49 9.24 -5.51
C GLU A 136 -4.39 9.43 -4.46
N LEU A 137 -3.45 8.49 -4.31
CA LEU A 137 -2.26 8.68 -3.48
C LEU A 137 -1.42 9.87 -3.96
N VAL A 138 -1.22 9.99 -5.28
CA VAL A 138 -0.51 11.12 -5.89
C VAL A 138 -1.30 12.42 -5.69
N ALA A 139 -2.62 12.39 -5.86
CA ALA A 139 -3.49 13.54 -5.57
C ALA A 139 -3.46 13.96 -4.08
N GLY A 140 -3.10 13.04 -3.18
CA GLY A 140 -2.84 13.29 -1.76
C GLY A 140 -1.48 13.93 -1.46
N GLY A 141 -0.63 14.14 -2.47
CA GLY A 141 0.68 14.79 -2.32
C GLY A 141 1.88 13.84 -2.45
N LEU A 142 1.65 12.54 -2.63
CA LEU A 142 2.75 11.60 -2.85
C LEU A 142 3.38 11.79 -4.22
N SER A 143 4.70 11.97 -4.27
CA SER A 143 5.40 12.11 -5.55
C SER A 143 5.27 10.85 -6.41
N GLU A 144 4.96 11.01 -7.70
CA GLU A 144 4.89 9.90 -8.65
C GLU A 144 6.21 9.12 -8.76
N ALA A 145 7.36 9.79 -8.58
CA ALA A 145 8.69 9.15 -8.57
C ALA A 145 8.89 8.14 -7.41
N ARG A 146 7.99 8.15 -6.41
CA ARG A 146 7.99 7.19 -5.30
C ARG A 146 7.29 5.89 -5.65
N MET A 147 6.55 5.82 -6.76
CA MET A 147 5.93 4.58 -7.22
C MET A 147 6.98 3.66 -7.83
N LEU A 148 7.32 2.59 -7.10
CA LEU A 148 8.21 1.54 -7.62
C LEU A 148 7.48 0.67 -8.65
N ARG A 149 6.24 0.29 -8.33
CA ARG A 149 5.49 -0.69 -9.12
C ARG A 149 3.99 -0.62 -8.84
N VAL A 150 3.19 -0.92 -9.86
CA VAL A 150 1.74 -1.11 -9.76
C VAL A 150 1.38 -2.45 -10.40
N GLN A 151 0.60 -3.29 -9.70
CA GLN A 151 0.30 -4.65 -10.14
C GLN A 151 -1.18 -4.98 -9.97
N GLY A 152 -1.77 -5.64 -10.96
CA GLY A 152 -3.03 -6.34 -10.82
C GLY A 152 -2.78 -7.83 -10.57
N LEU A 153 -3.38 -8.38 -9.52
CA LEU A 153 -3.21 -9.78 -9.11
C LEU A 153 -4.51 -10.60 -9.28
N ALA A 154 -5.49 -10.03 -9.99
CA ALA A 154 -6.81 -10.62 -10.24
C ALA A 154 -7.49 -11.12 -8.96
N ALA A 155 -8.31 -12.16 -9.11
CA ALA A 155 -8.95 -12.84 -8.00
C ALA A 155 -7.93 -13.68 -7.23
N ARG A 156 -7.75 -13.37 -5.96
CA ARG A 156 -7.03 -14.21 -5.01
C ARG A 156 -7.96 -14.46 -3.84
N LYS A 157 -8.13 -15.72 -3.43
CA LYS A 157 -8.71 -16.00 -2.10
C LYS A 157 -7.70 -15.47 -1.08
N LEU A 158 -7.99 -14.30 -0.51
CA LEU A 158 -7.35 -13.79 0.70
C LEU A 158 -7.93 -14.50 1.91
#